data_AF-A0A8J8BL07-F1
#
_entry.id   AF-A0A8J8BL07-F1
#
_cell.length_a   1.000
_cell.length_b   1.000
_cell.length_c   1.000
_cell.angle_alpha   90.00
_cell.angle_beta   90.00
_cell.angle_gamma   90.00
#
_symmetry.space_group_name_H-M   'P 1'
#
loop_
_entity.id
_entity.type
_entity.pdbx_description
1 polymer ?
#
loop_
_entity_poly.entity_id
_entity_poly.type
_entity_poly.pdbx_seq_one_letter_code
_entity_poly.pdbx_strand_id
1 'polypeptide(L)'
;MKKEDLAKLVKSKIGDSLFVVVSNREPYMHLREEETIHCVRPASGMAVALDSVMKACGGVWIAHGSGNADMDVVDERDGLMVPEDNPKYRLRRVWMNKEEEEGYYDITSNEMFWPLCHTVYVRPRFDEDSWKKYRTINERFVTAILEEIGNKKAFIWFQDFHLSLAP
;
A
#
# COMPACT_ATOMS: atom_id res chain seq x y z
N MET A 1 -21.79 -8.13 8.47
CA MET A 1 -21.72 -8.84 7.18
C MET A 1 -20.76 -10.01 7.33
N LYS A 2 -21.13 -11.23 6.93
CA LYS A 2 -20.21 -12.39 7.04
C LYS A 2 -19.14 -12.29 5.94
N LYS A 3 -17.96 -12.88 6.14
CA LYS A 3 -16.85 -12.83 5.15
C LYS A 3 -17.28 -13.36 3.77
N GLU A 4 -18.09 -14.41 3.74
CA GLU A 4 -18.62 -15.02 2.51
C GLU A 4 -19.55 -14.07 1.74
N ASP A 5 -20.31 -13.23 2.44
CA ASP A 5 -21.20 -12.25 1.82
C ASP A 5 -20.38 -11.14 1.14
N LEU A 6 -19.28 -10.71 1.79
CA LEU A 6 -18.37 -9.71 1.25
C LEU A 6 -17.66 -10.21 0.00
N ALA A 7 -17.11 -11.43 0.03
CA ALA A 7 -16.43 -12.02 -1.13
C ALA A 7 -17.37 -12.16 -2.34
N LYS A 8 -18.62 -12.61 -2.09
CA LYS A 8 -19.66 -12.68 -3.14
C LYS A 8 -20.01 -11.30 -3.68
N LEU A 9 -20.15 -10.30 -2.80
CA LEU A 9 -20.44 -8.93 -3.21
C LEU A 9 -19.34 -8.38 -4.11
N VAL A 10 -18.07 -8.47 -3.69
CA VAL A 10 -16.93 -8.00 -4.48
C VAL A 10 -16.89 -8.74 -5.83
N LYS A 11 -16.97 -10.06 -5.83
CA LYS A 11 -16.99 -10.87 -7.07
C LYS A 11 -18.13 -10.46 -8.00
N SER A 12 -19.31 -10.15 -7.46
CA SER A 12 -20.45 -9.68 -8.28
C SER A 12 -20.20 -8.32 -8.97
N LYS A 13 -19.32 -7.50 -8.42
CA LYS A 13 -19.00 -6.15 -8.94
C LYS A 13 -17.82 -6.13 -9.90
N ILE A 14 -16.77 -6.92 -9.62
CA ILE A 14 -15.52 -6.89 -10.40
C ILE A 14 -15.33 -8.13 -11.30
N GLY A 15 -16.21 -9.12 -11.19
CA GLY A 15 -16.14 -10.38 -11.95
C GLY A 15 -14.92 -11.21 -11.57
N ASP A 16 -14.28 -11.81 -12.58
CA ASP A 16 -13.05 -12.59 -12.43
C ASP A 16 -11.78 -11.72 -12.57
N SER A 17 -11.92 -10.39 -12.45
CA SER A 17 -10.78 -9.47 -12.48
C SER A 17 -9.92 -9.66 -11.23
N LEU A 18 -8.59 -9.59 -11.39
CA LEU A 18 -7.66 -9.56 -10.26
C LEU A 18 -7.96 -8.34 -9.39
N PHE A 19 -8.24 -8.56 -8.11
CA PHE A 19 -8.45 -7.47 -7.16
C PHE A 19 -7.11 -6.96 -6.64
N VAL A 20 -6.84 -5.67 -6.87
CA VAL A 20 -5.59 -5.02 -6.46
C VAL A 20 -5.93 -3.83 -5.57
N VAL A 21 -5.44 -3.84 -4.33
CA VAL A 21 -5.49 -2.68 -3.43
C VAL A 21 -4.14 -2.00 -3.45
N VAL A 22 -4.12 -0.67 -3.55
CA VAL A 22 -2.88 0.11 -3.55
C VAL A 22 -2.99 1.22 -2.52
N SER A 23 -2.07 1.25 -1.56
CA SER A 23 -2.05 2.26 -0.49
C SER A 23 -0.64 2.57 -0.06
N ASN A 24 -0.41 3.76 0.52
CA ASN A 24 0.89 4.06 1.11
C ASN A 24 1.18 3.11 2.30
N ARG A 25 0.27 3.00 3.27
CA ARG A 25 0.46 2.13 4.44
C ARG A 25 0.21 0.66 4.09
N GLU A 26 1.11 -0.21 4.54
CA GLU A 26 0.96 -1.67 4.46
C GLU A 26 0.14 -2.26 5.64
N PRO A 27 -0.44 -3.46 5.48
CA PRO A 27 -1.20 -4.13 6.55
C PRO A 27 -0.36 -4.95 7.54
N TYR A 28 0.86 -5.33 7.15
CA TYR A 28 1.80 -6.12 7.95
C TYR A 28 3.21 -5.57 7.73
N MET A 29 3.93 -5.33 8.82
CA MET A 29 5.28 -4.77 8.83
C MET A 29 6.19 -5.72 9.60
N HIS A 30 7.43 -5.89 9.16
CA HIS A 30 8.41 -6.75 9.82
C HIS A 30 9.47 -5.88 10.46
N LEU A 31 9.64 -6.10 11.75
CA LEU A 31 10.59 -5.39 12.58
C LEU A 31 11.66 -6.37 13.07
N ARG A 32 12.92 -5.99 12.90
CA ARG A 32 14.05 -6.68 13.52
C ARG A 32 14.25 -6.12 14.93
N GLU A 33 14.11 -7.01 15.90
CA GLU A 33 14.46 -6.80 17.29
C GLU A 33 15.55 -7.82 17.65
N GLU A 34 16.76 -7.34 17.95
CA GLU A 34 17.94 -8.20 18.14
C GLU A 34 18.17 -9.12 16.93
N GLU A 35 18.15 -10.43 17.14
CA GLU A 35 18.37 -11.47 16.11
C GLU A 35 17.05 -12.03 15.54
N THR A 36 15.89 -11.53 15.99
CA THR A 36 14.58 -12.03 15.57
C THR A 36 13.79 -11.00 14.76
N ILE A 37 13.11 -11.49 13.73
CA ILE A 37 12.18 -10.68 12.93
C ILE A 37 10.76 -10.98 13.43
N HIS A 38 10.01 -9.93 13.74
CA HIS A 38 8.62 -10.01 14.19
C HIS A 38 7.69 -9.32 13.21
N CYS A 39 6.61 -9.99 12.84
CA CYS A 39 5.53 -9.41 12.06
C CYS A 39 4.55 -8.66 12.98
N VAL A 40 4.39 -7.36 12.75
CA VAL A 40 3.48 -6.48 13.48
C VAL A 40 2.43 -5.89 12.55
N ARG A 41 1.29 -5.49 13.12
CA ARG A 41 0.26 -4.73 12.39
C ARG A 41 0.42 -3.23 12.72
N PRO A 42 0.69 -2.37 11.72
CA PRO A 42 0.80 -0.95 11.97
C PRO A 42 -0.54 -0.34 12.37
N ALA A 43 -0.50 0.71 13.20
CA ALA A 43 -1.69 1.43 13.63
C ALA A 43 -2.28 2.28 12.50
N SER A 44 -3.15 1.69 11.69
CA SER A 44 -3.84 2.37 10.58
C SER A 44 -5.27 1.86 10.43
N GLY A 45 -6.25 2.75 10.62
CA GLY A 45 -7.67 2.41 10.46
C GLY A 45 -8.02 1.96 9.04
N MET A 46 -7.40 2.59 8.03
CA MET A 46 -7.53 2.19 6.62
C MET A 46 -6.99 0.78 6.39
N ALA A 47 -5.78 0.49 6.88
CA ALA A 47 -5.16 -0.81 6.67
C ALA A 47 -5.95 -1.93 7.36
N VAL A 48 -6.44 -1.71 8.58
CA VAL A 48 -7.27 -2.68 9.31
C VAL A 48 -8.59 -2.97 8.58
N ALA A 49 -9.25 -1.94 8.06
CA ALA A 49 -10.50 -2.10 7.33
C ALA A 49 -10.29 -2.90 6.02
N LEU A 50 -9.28 -2.52 5.23
CA LEU A 50 -9.01 -3.17 3.94
C LEU A 50 -8.43 -4.57 4.09
N ASP A 51 -7.65 -4.87 5.14
CA ASP A 51 -7.15 -6.22 5.43
C ASP A 51 -8.29 -7.21 5.63
N SER A 52 -9.40 -6.79 6.25
CA SER A 52 -10.59 -7.63 6.37
C SER A 52 -11.21 -7.95 5.01
N VAL A 53 -11.19 -7.00 4.07
CA VAL A 53 -11.67 -7.19 2.69
C VAL A 53 -10.74 -8.12 1.92
N MET A 54 -9.44 -7.86 1.97
CA MET A 54 -8.41 -8.65 1.28
C MET A 54 -8.36 -10.09 1.78
N LYS A 55 -8.50 -10.32 3.09
CA LYS A 55 -8.62 -11.68 3.66
C LYS A 55 -9.82 -12.46 3.15
N ALA A 56 -10.91 -11.78 2.79
CA ALA A 56 -12.12 -12.41 2.28
C ALA A 56 -12.06 -12.63 0.76
N CYS A 57 -11.45 -11.70 0.02
CA CYS A 57 -11.48 -11.68 -1.45
C CYS A 57 -10.22 -12.25 -2.12
N GLY A 58 -9.10 -12.28 -1.41
CA GLY A 58 -7.77 -12.56 -1.99
C GLY A 58 -7.30 -11.40 -2.88
N GLY A 59 -6.30 -11.66 -3.72
CA GLY A 59 -5.74 -10.69 -4.67
C GLY A 59 -4.34 -10.22 -4.27
N VAL A 60 -4.03 -8.99 -4.65
CA VAL A 60 -2.73 -8.35 -4.38
C VAL A 60 -2.94 -7.03 -3.64
N TRP A 61 -2.14 -6.78 -2.62
CA TRP A 61 -2.03 -5.49 -1.97
C TRP A 61 -0.64 -4.93 -2.25
N ILE A 62 -0.55 -3.76 -2.88
CA ILE A 62 0.71 -3.05 -3.14
C ILE A 62 0.84 -1.88 -2.16
N ALA A 63 1.92 -1.83 -1.39
CA ALA A 63 2.14 -0.80 -0.38
C ALA A 63 3.62 -0.44 -0.16
N HIS A 64 3.90 0.68 0.51
CA HIS A 64 5.25 1.00 0.95
C HIS A 64 5.68 0.03 2.06
N GLY A 65 6.83 -0.63 1.87
CA GLY A 65 7.47 -1.44 2.91
C GLY A 65 8.29 -0.56 3.83
N SER A 66 7.81 -0.34 5.06
CA SER A 66 8.34 0.67 5.99
C SER A 66 9.00 0.07 7.24
N GLY A 67 8.94 -1.25 7.39
CA GLY A 67 9.65 -2.00 8.43
C GLY A 67 11.14 -2.15 8.13
N ASN A 68 11.97 -2.08 9.17
CA ASN A 68 13.43 -2.23 9.04
C ASN A 68 13.89 -3.66 8.65
N ALA A 69 12.99 -4.64 8.67
CA ALA A 69 13.25 -6.02 8.25
C ALA A 69 12.38 -6.46 7.07
N ASP A 70 11.64 -5.54 6.45
CA ASP A 70 10.69 -5.90 5.39
C ASP A 70 11.37 -6.45 4.14
N MET A 71 12.59 -5.98 3.84
CA MET A 71 13.40 -6.49 2.73
C MET A 71 13.92 -7.90 2.98
N ASP A 72 14.00 -8.35 4.24
CA ASP A 72 14.58 -9.65 4.60
C ASP A 72 13.59 -10.82 4.41
N VAL A 73 12.30 -10.51 4.23
CA VAL A 73 11.20 -11.50 4.24
C VAL A 73 10.45 -11.59 2.91
N VAL A 74 10.86 -10.84 1.90
CA VAL A 74 10.21 -10.83 0.58
C VAL A 74 10.88 -11.80 -0.38
N ASP A 75 10.13 -12.19 -1.42
CA ASP A 75 10.65 -12.90 -2.58
C ASP A 75 11.39 -11.98 -3.58
N GLU A 76 11.88 -12.57 -4.66
CA GLU A 76 12.58 -11.88 -5.76
C GLU A 76 11.75 -10.80 -6.48
N ARG A 77 10.44 -10.75 -6.24
CA ARG A 77 9.51 -9.73 -6.75
C ARG A 77 8.96 -8.90 -5.60
N ASP A 78 9.81 -8.61 -4.62
CA ASP A 78 9.57 -7.89 -3.37
C ASP A 78 8.15 -8.10 -2.79
N GLY A 79 7.69 -9.34 -2.75
CA GLY A 79 6.39 -9.66 -2.18
C GLY A 79 6.41 -10.91 -1.32
N LEU A 80 5.32 -11.09 -0.58
CA LEU A 80 5.13 -12.21 0.33
C LEU A 80 3.64 -12.52 0.47
N MET A 81 3.32 -13.70 0.97
CA MET A 81 1.94 -14.08 1.27
C MET A 81 1.59 -13.71 2.70
N VAL A 82 0.44 -13.07 2.91
CA VAL A 82 -0.01 -12.63 4.22
C VAL A 82 -1.46 -13.04 4.52
N PRO A 83 -1.83 -13.19 5.80
CA PRO A 83 -0.95 -13.24 6.98
C PRO A 83 -0.06 -14.49 7.00
N GLU A 84 1.09 -14.44 7.67
CA GLU A 84 2.07 -15.54 7.73
C GLU A 84 1.46 -16.88 8.19
N ASP A 85 0.63 -16.86 9.23
CA ASP A 85 0.01 -18.07 9.80
C ASP A 85 -1.05 -18.71 8.89
N ASN A 86 -1.67 -17.92 8.00
CA ASN A 86 -2.76 -18.39 7.14
C ASN A 86 -2.87 -17.53 5.88
N PRO A 87 -1.94 -17.70 4.92
CA PRO A 87 -1.89 -16.96 3.67
C PRO A 87 -3.24 -16.79 2.97
N LYS A 88 -3.62 -15.53 2.68
CA LYS A 88 -4.87 -15.19 1.97
C LYS A 88 -4.65 -14.37 0.71
N TYR A 89 -3.68 -13.47 0.71
CA TYR A 89 -3.38 -12.60 -0.42
C TYR A 89 -1.89 -12.28 -0.46
N ARG A 90 -1.45 -11.76 -1.60
CA ARG A 90 -0.07 -11.31 -1.79
C ARG A 90 0.07 -9.85 -1.34
N LEU A 91 1.05 -9.56 -0.49
CA LEU A 91 1.53 -8.21 -0.24
C LEU A 91 2.76 -7.98 -1.11
N ARG A 92 2.77 -6.93 -1.91
CA ARG A 92 3.89 -6.47 -2.76
C ARG A 92 4.37 -5.14 -2.20
N ARG A 93 5.66 -5.05 -1.89
CA ARG A 93 6.26 -3.86 -1.30
C ARG A 93 6.91 -2.98 -2.35
N VAL A 94 6.75 -1.68 -2.18
CA VAL A 94 7.44 -0.64 -2.92
C VAL A 94 8.46 -0.02 -1.98
N TRP A 95 9.71 0.02 -2.40
CA TRP A 95 10.81 0.54 -1.58
C TRP A 95 11.02 2.03 -1.80
N MET A 96 11.43 2.71 -0.75
CA MET A 96 11.82 4.12 -0.77
C MET A 96 13.09 4.27 0.06
N ASN A 97 14.00 5.11 -0.42
CA ASN A 97 15.09 5.58 0.44
C ASN A 97 14.62 6.75 1.33
N LYS A 98 15.46 7.15 2.27
CA LYS A 98 15.11 8.20 3.25
C LYS A 98 14.77 9.55 2.60
N GLU A 99 15.50 9.96 1.55
CA GLU A 99 15.25 11.24 0.88
C GLU A 99 13.95 11.21 0.06
N GLU A 100 13.62 10.05 -0.50
CA GLU A 100 12.36 9.81 -1.19
C GLU A 100 11.21 9.82 -0.20
N GLU A 101 11.32 9.13 0.94
CA GLU A 101 10.32 9.14 2.00
C GLU A 101 10.06 10.56 2.51
N GLU A 102 11.10 11.35 2.78
CA GLU A 102 10.95 12.74 3.21
C GLU A 102 10.19 13.58 2.17
N GLY A 103 10.55 13.49 0.89
CA GLY A 103 9.89 14.28 -0.15
C GLY A 103 8.47 13.82 -0.49
N TYR A 104 8.27 12.50 -0.61
CA TYR A 104 6.99 11.89 -0.96
C TYR A 104 6.01 11.92 0.20
N TYR A 105 6.41 11.40 1.36
CA TYR A 105 5.53 11.17 2.50
C TYR A 105 5.47 12.40 3.40
N ASP A 106 6.61 12.88 3.90
CA ASP A 106 6.60 13.97 4.89
C ASP A 106 6.17 15.29 4.26
N ILE A 107 6.84 15.74 3.20
CA ILE A 107 6.59 17.05 2.61
C ILE A 107 5.33 17.02 1.72
N THR A 108 5.33 16.22 0.65
CA THR A 108 4.22 16.30 -0.33
C THR A 108 2.94 15.69 0.21
N SER A 109 2.99 14.53 0.86
CA SER A 109 1.77 13.91 1.37
C SER A 109 1.27 14.60 2.65
N ASN A 110 2.12 14.83 3.65
CA ASN A 110 1.67 15.32 4.96
C ASN A 110 1.76 16.85 5.16
N GLU A 111 2.68 17.56 4.51
CA GLU A 111 2.77 19.04 4.61
C GLU A 111 2.03 19.76 3.47
N MET A 112 1.77 19.11 2.33
CA MET A 112 1.02 19.69 1.22
C MET A 112 -0.41 19.14 1.11
N PHE A 113 -0.59 17.84 0.82
CA PHE A 113 -1.92 17.28 0.56
C PHE A 113 -2.76 17.15 1.82
N TRP A 114 -2.20 16.66 2.93
CA TRP A 114 -2.99 16.45 4.15
C TRP A 114 -3.66 17.77 4.63
N PRO A 115 -2.99 18.92 4.71
CA PRO A 115 -3.66 20.18 5.07
C PRO A 115 -4.65 20.68 4.02
N LEU A 116 -4.49 20.33 2.74
CA LEU A 116 -5.46 20.67 1.68
C LEU A 116 -6.71 19.80 1.76
N CYS A 117 -6.57 18.53 2.14
CA CYS A 117 -7.68 17.59 2.25
C CYS A 117 -8.45 17.71 3.58
N HIS A 118 -7.91 18.43 4.57
CA HIS A 118 -8.49 18.54 5.90
C HIS A 118 -8.74 20.01 6.27
N THR A 119 -9.81 20.28 7.02
CA THR A 119 -10.07 21.62 7.55
C THR A 119 -9.16 21.89 8.74
N VAL A 120 -7.94 22.37 8.47
CA VAL A 120 -6.90 22.63 9.48
C VAL A 120 -6.35 24.04 9.39
N TYR A 121 -5.75 24.51 10.48
CA TYR A 121 -5.16 25.84 10.58
C TYR A 121 -3.67 25.88 10.21
N VAL A 122 -3.15 24.81 9.62
CA VAL A 122 -1.78 24.70 9.14
C VAL A 122 -1.75 25.08 7.65
N ARG A 123 -0.82 25.95 7.25
CA ARG A 123 -0.67 26.31 5.84
C ARG A 123 0.03 25.18 5.09
N PRO A 124 -0.48 24.75 3.92
CA PRO A 124 0.21 23.81 3.07
C PRO A 124 1.59 24.33 2.66
N ARG A 125 2.60 23.47 2.66
CA ARG A 125 3.93 23.75 2.12
C ARG A 125 4.02 23.19 0.70
N PHE A 126 4.58 23.96 -0.22
CA PHE A 126 4.85 23.54 -1.59
C PHE A 126 6.35 23.53 -1.81
N ASP A 127 6.86 22.42 -2.34
CA ASP A 127 8.29 22.22 -2.60
C ASP A 127 8.46 21.43 -3.90
N GLU A 128 9.19 22.00 -4.87
CA GLU A 128 9.28 21.46 -6.22
C GLU A 128 10.05 20.13 -6.27
N ASP A 129 11.10 20.00 -5.46
CA ASP A 129 11.93 18.79 -5.44
C ASP A 129 11.20 17.63 -4.75
N SER A 130 10.44 17.93 -3.69
CA SER A 130 9.53 16.97 -3.06
C SER A 130 8.41 16.56 -4.01
N TRP A 131 7.87 17.48 -4.80
CA TRP A 131 6.88 17.15 -5.84
C TRP A 131 7.45 16.22 -6.93
N LYS A 132 8.71 16.40 -7.32
CA LYS A 132 9.40 15.46 -8.23
C LYS A 132 9.49 14.07 -7.61
N LYS A 133 9.89 13.95 -6.35
CA LYS A 133 9.91 12.67 -5.62
C LYS A 133 8.51 12.04 -5.54
N TYR A 134 7.48 12.84 -5.28
CA TYR A 134 6.10 12.34 -5.24
C TYR A 134 5.65 11.73 -6.56
N ARG A 135 5.99 12.36 -7.69
CA ARG A 135 5.76 11.80 -9.03
C ARG A 135 6.52 10.50 -9.24
N THR A 136 7.82 10.48 -8.96
CA THR A 136 8.67 9.29 -9.10
C THR A 136 8.15 8.12 -8.27
N ILE A 137 7.68 8.37 -7.04
CA ILE A 137 7.10 7.31 -6.21
C ILE A 137 5.76 6.82 -6.77
N ASN A 138 4.88 7.69 -7.23
CA ASN A 138 3.63 7.28 -7.89
C ASN A 138 3.91 6.42 -9.14
N GLU A 139 4.90 6.79 -9.96
CA GLU A 139 5.35 5.99 -11.10
C GLU A 139 5.88 4.61 -10.65
N ARG A 140 6.64 4.53 -9.56
CA ARG A 140 7.13 3.26 -8.98
C ARG A 140 5.99 2.36 -8.53
N PHE A 141 4.94 2.92 -7.92
CA PHE A 141 3.72 2.17 -7.61
C PHE A 141 3.05 1.64 -8.88
N VAL A 142 2.94 2.45 -9.94
CA VAL A 142 2.40 2.02 -11.23
C VAL A 142 3.22 0.88 -11.83
N THR A 143 4.55 0.94 -11.78
CA THR A 143 5.41 -0.16 -12.23
C THR A 143 5.10 -1.45 -11.47
N ALA A 144 5.05 -1.40 -10.13
CA ALA A 144 4.72 -2.58 -9.32
C ALA A 144 3.32 -3.15 -9.62
N ILE A 145 2.34 -2.27 -9.89
CA ILE A 145 0.98 -2.66 -10.29
C ILE A 145 1.01 -3.42 -11.63
N LEU A 146 1.70 -2.88 -12.63
CA LEU A 146 1.77 -3.49 -13.96
C LEU A 146 2.49 -4.85 -13.93
N GLU A 147 3.55 -4.98 -13.13
CA GLU A 147 4.27 -6.23 -12.93
C GLU A 147 3.41 -7.33 -12.29
N GLU A 148 2.61 -6.98 -11.29
CA GLU A 148 1.72 -7.93 -10.58
C GLU A 148 0.51 -8.35 -11.44
N ILE A 149 -0.04 -7.42 -12.22
CA ILE A 149 -1.20 -7.68 -13.08
C ILE A 149 -0.80 -8.51 -14.31
N GLY A 150 0.33 -8.17 -14.94
CA GLY A 150 0.72 -8.71 -16.24
C GLY A 150 -0.38 -8.49 -17.28
N ASN A 151 -0.83 -9.57 -17.93
CA ASN A 151 -1.89 -9.53 -18.95
C ASN A 151 -3.30 -9.79 -18.42
N LYS A 152 -3.49 -9.86 -17.09
CA LYS A 152 -4.79 -10.17 -16.50
C LYS A 152 -5.67 -8.93 -16.50
N LYS A 153 -6.99 -9.12 -16.62
CA LYS A 153 -7.95 -8.05 -16.28
C LYS A 153 -7.88 -7.80 -14.78
N ALA A 154 -7.79 -6.54 -14.36
CA ALA A 154 -7.67 -6.17 -12.95
C ALA A 154 -8.63 -5.04 -12.56
N PHE A 155 -9.06 -5.05 -11.31
CA PHE A 155 -9.71 -3.93 -10.64
C PHE A 155 -8.72 -3.36 -9.64
N ILE A 156 -8.26 -2.13 -9.89
CA ILE A 156 -7.27 -1.45 -9.05
C ILE A 156 -8.00 -0.44 -8.16
N TRP A 157 -7.81 -0.57 -6.86
CA TRP A 157 -8.44 0.28 -5.85
C TRP A 157 -7.38 1.08 -5.09
N PHE A 158 -7.09 2.26 -5.62
CA PHE A 158 -6.18 3.23 -5.00
C PHE A 158 -6.77 3.83 -3.73
N GLN A 159 -5.93 3.98 -2.72
CA GLN A 159 -6.30 4.54 -1.43
C GLN A 159 -5.53 5.83 -1.17
N ASP A 160 -6.30 6.86 -0.85
CA ASP A 160 -5.85 8.10 -0.23
C ASP A 160 -5.02 9.04 -1.13
N PHE A 161 -4.74 10.24 -0.62
CA PHE A 161 -4.05 11.32 -1.35
C PHE A 161 -2.58 11.02 -1.65
N HIS A 162 -2.01 9.95 -1.10
CA HIS A 162 -0.62 9.56 -1.34
C HIS A 162 -0.37 9.08 -2.78
N LEU A 163 -1.43 8.68 -3.48
CA LEU A 163 -1.36 8.01 -4.79
C LEU A 163 -2.17 8.73 -5.87
N SER A 164 -2.32 10.06 -5.75
CA SER A 164 -3.21 10.83 -6.61
C SER A 164 -2.77 10.95 -8.08
N LEU A 165 -1.56 10.52 -8.42
CA LEU A 165 -1.03 10.52 -9.79
C LEU A 165 -0.89 9.13 -10.40
N ALA A 166 -1.13 8.07 -9.62
CA ALA A 166 -0.99 6.70 -10.08
C ALA A 166 -2.13 6.20 -11.01
N PRO A 167 -3.41 6.62 -10.86
CA PRO A 167 -4.48 6.26 -11.79
C PRO A 167 -4.27 6.85 -13.21
#